data_AF-A0A7X8VMP4-F1
#
_entry.id   AF-A0A7X8VMP4-F1
#
_cell.length_a   1.000
_cell.length_b   1.000
_cell.length_c   1.000
_cell.angle_alpha   90.00
_cell.angle_beta   90.00
_cell.angle_gamma   90.00
#
_symmetry.space_group_name_H-M   'P 1'
#
loop_
_entity.id
_entity.type
_entity.pdbx_description
1 polymer ?
#
loop_
_entity_poly.entity_id
_entity_poly.type
_entity_poly.pdbx_seq_one_letter_code
_entity_poly.pdbx_strand_id
1 'polypeptide(L)' 'IPEVVVDGTTGALVHYDDNDVETFERDIAEAVNKMVADREAARKFGLAGRERAINDFSWATIAQQTIDVYKSLM' A
#
# COMPACT_ATOMS: atom_id res chain seq x y z
N ILE A 1 4.39 -1.10 -6.47
CA ILE A 1 4.13 -0.84 -5.02
C ILE A 1 3.21 0.35 -4.80
N PRO A 2 3.43 1.54 -5.41
CA PRO A 2 2.57 2.71 -5.18
C PRO A 2 1.09 2.50 -5.54
N GLU A 3 0.80 1.55 -6.42
CA GLU A 3 -0.57 1.14 -6.75
C GLU A 3 -1.29 0.38 -5.61
N VAL A 4 -0.53 -0.23 -4.70
CA VAL A 4 -1.05 -1.00 -3.56
C VAL A 4 -1.05 -0.16 -2.28
N VAL A 5 0.08 0.48 -1.96
CA VAL A 5 0.26 1.28 -0.75
C VAL A 5 -0.04 2.75 -1.04
N VAL A 6 -1.01 3.30 -0.31
CA VAL A 6 -1.31 4.74 -0.32
C VAL A 6 -0.47 5.40 0.78
N ASP A 7 0.53 6.17 0.37
CA ASP A 7 1.42 6.89 1.27
C ASP A 7 0.65 7.79 2.24
N GLY A 8 1.06 7.77 3.52
CA GLY A 8 0.42 8.51 4.60
C GLY A 8 -0.97 8.03 5.02
N THR A 9 -1.52 7.00 4.35
CA THR A 9 -2.89 6.50 4.61
C THR A 9 -2.89 5.03 5.02
N THR A 10 -2.27 4.17 4.21
CA THR A 10 -2.20 2.71 4.47
C THR A 10 -0.78 2.25 4.77
N GLY A 11 0.20 3.15 4.70
CA GLY A 11 1.62 2.87 4.87
C GLY A 11 2.48 4.10 4.59
N ALA A 12 3.80 3.91 4.56
CA ALA A 12 4.76 4.92 4.15
C ALA A 12 5.59 4.38 2.99
N LEU A 13 5.77 5.19 1.94
CA LEU A 13 6.65 4.89 0.82
C LEU A 13 8.02 5.51 1.06
N VAL A 14 9.06 4.75 0.77
CA VAL A 14 10.46 5.20 0.83
C VAL A 14 11.02 5.10 -0.57
N HIS A 15 11.66 6.17 -1.03
CA HIS A 15 12.25 6.21 -2.36
C HIS A 15 13.47 5.31 -2.44
N TYR A 16 13.60 4.54 -3.52
CA TYR A 16 14.74 3.69 -3.79
C TYR A 16 15.45 4.17 -5.05
N ASP A 17 16.76 4.40 -4.93
CA ASP A 17 17.70 4.69 -6.01
C ASP A 17 18.87 3.70 -5.88
N ASP A 18 19.18 2.99 -6.96
CA ASP A 18 20.26 1.99 -6.98
C ASP A 18 21.66 2.63 -6.90
N ASN A 19 21.76 3.92 -7.21
CA ASN A 19 22.99 4.71 -7.09
C ASN A 19 23.17 5.34 -5.70
N ASP A 20 22.15 5.31 -4.83
CA ASP A 20 22.19 5.89 -3.48
C ASP A 20 21.47 5.00 -2.44
N VAL A 21 22.02 3.80 -2.25
CA VAL A 21 21.48 2.80 -1.31
C VAL A 21 21.57 3.28 0.15
N GLU A 22 22.59 4.06 0.51
CA GLU A 22 22.76 4.57 1.88
C GLU A 22 21.60 5.49 2.29
N THR A 23 21.16 6.37 1.39
CA THR A 23 19.95 7.18 1.63
C THR A 23 18.72 6.29 1.81
N PHE A 24 18.52 5.27 0.98
CA PHE A 24 17.40 4.35 1.13
C PHE A 24 17.41 3.63 2.49
N GLU A 25 18.56 3.11 2.92
CA GLU A 25 18.72 2.41 4.21
C GLU A 25 18.45 3.33 5.41
N ARG A 26 18.90 4.58 5.35
CA ARG A 26 18.60 5.58 6.38
C ARG A 26 17.10 5.90 6.43
N ASP A 27 16.53 6.19 5.26
CA ASP A 27 15.15 6.67 5.17
C ASP A 27 14.14 5.56 5.52
N ILE A 28 14.45 4.29 5.21
CA ILE A 28 13.62 3.15 5.64
C ILE A 28 13.67 2.97 7.16
N ALA A 29 14.84 3.13 7.78
CA ALA A 29 14.96 3.08 9.24
C ALA A 29 14.17 4.23 9.89
N GLU A 30 14.22 5.44 9.32
CA GLU A 30 13.45 6.58 9.80
C GLU A 30 11.93 6.34 9.68
N ALA A 31 11.45 5.81 8.55
CA ALA A 31 10.04 5.51 8.35
C ALA A 31 9.52 4.46 9.34
N VAL A 32 10.29 3.39 9.59
CA VAL A 32 9.96 2.37 10.60
C VAL A 32 9.94 2.99 12.00
N ASN A 33 10.94 3.79 12.36
CA ASN A 33 10.99 4.43 13.67
C ASN A 33 9.80 5.37 13.92
N LYS A 34 9.40 6.17 12.91
CA LYS A 34 8.19 7.01 12.98
C LYS A 34 6.94 6.16 13.23
N MET A 35 6.81 5.02 12.54
CA MET A 35 5.67 4.12 12.72
C MET A 35 5.61 3.52 14.13
N VAL A 36 6.76 3.10 14.67
CA VAL A 36 6.83 2.49 16.01
C VAL A 36 6.61 3.53 17.11
N ALA A 37 7.04 4.79 16.88
CA ALA A 37 6.87 5.88 17.83
C ALA A 37 5.40 6.31 18.02
N ASP A 38 4.54 6.15 17.00
CA ASP A 38 3.12 6.46 17.07
C ASP A 38 2.24 5.21 16.80
N ARG A 39 1.88 4.53 17.88
CA ARG A 39 1.02 3.33 17.84
C ARG A 39 -0.40 3.62 17.33
N GLU A 40 -0.93 4.82 17.55
CA GLU A 40 -2.27 5.14 17.08
C GLU A 40 -2.28 5.35 15.56
N ALA A 41 -1.28 6.07 15.04
CA ALA A 41 -1.09 6.21 13.60
C ALA A 41 -0.88 4.83 12.93
N ALA A 42 -0.02 3.98 13.49
CA ALA A 42 0.19 2.63 12.99
C ALA A 42 -1.11 1.80 12.95
N ARG A 43 -1.95 1.89 13.98
CA ARG A 43 -3.26 1.23 14.01
C ARG A 43 -4.20 1.77 12.93
N LYS A 44 -4.23 3.09 12.73
CA LYS A 44 -5.05 3.72 11.67
C LYS A 44 -4.63 3.22 10.28
N PHE A 45 -3.33 3.13 10.03
CA PHE A 45 -2.80 2.63 8.76
C PHE A 45 -3.18 1.17 8.52
N GLY A 46 -3.07 0.33 9.54
CA GLY A 46 -3.50 -1.07 9.44
C GLY A 46 -4.99 -1.24 9.15
N LEU A 47 -5.86 -0.43 9.78
CA LEU A 47 -7.29 -0.45 9.51
C LEU A 47 -7.62 0.02 8.09
N ALA A 48 -7.03 1.13 7.65
CA ALA A 48 -7.21 1.65 6.29
C ALA A 48 -6.70 0.65 5.25
N GLY A 49 -5.56 0.00 5.50
CA GLY A 49 -5.01 -1.05 4.64
C GLY A 49 -5.95 -2.25 4.52
N ARG A 50 -6.55 -2.70 5.62
CA ARG A 50 -7.55 -3.78 5.60
C ARG A 50 -8.79 -3.40 4.81
N GLU A 51 -9.33 -2.20 5.03
CA GLU A 51 -10.49 -1.69 4.30
C GLU A 51 -10.23 -1.66 2.79
N ARG A 52 -9.07 -1.13 2.38
CA ARG A 52 -8.64 -1.10 0.98
C ARG A 52 -8.50 -2.51 0.38
N ALA A 53 -7.92 -3.45 1.13
CA ALA A 53 -7.78 -4.83 0.66
C ALA A 53 -9.14 -5.49 0.37
N ILE A 54 -10.14 -5.22 1.21
CA ILE A 54 -11.50 -5.74 1.03
C ILE A 54 -12.19 -5.07 -0.16
N ASN A 55 -12.09 -3.75 -0.29
CA ASN A 55 -12.82 -2.99 -1.30
C ASN A 55 -12.22 -3.14 -2.70
N ASP A 56 -10.89 -3.03 -2.81
CA ASP A 56 -10.21 -2.83 -4.09
C ASP A 56 -9.49 -4.10 -4.58
N PHE A 57 -9.09 -4.99 -3.66
CA PHE A 57 -8.27 -6.16 -3.96
C PHE A 57 -8.97 -7.49 -3.65
N SER A 58 -10.30 -7.48 -3.48
CA SER A 58 -11.08 -8.69 -3.30
C SER A 58 -11.10 -9.54 -4.57
N TRP A 59 -10.83 -10.84 -4.43
CA TRP A 59 -10.95 -11.81 -5.52
C TRP A 59 -12.35 -11.83 -6.16
N ALA A 60 -13.40 -11.59 -5.38
CA ALA A 60 -14.76 -11.49 -5.91
C ALA A 60 -14.90 -10.28 -6.85
N THR A 61 -14.34 -9.13 -6.46
CA THR A 61 -14.32 -7.91 -7.28
C THR A 61 -13.52 -8.14 -8.57
N ILE A 62 -12.34 -8.76 -8.48
CA ILE A 62 -11.47 -9.03 -9.64
C ILE A 62 -12.15 -10.01 -10.62
N ALA A 63 -12.80 -11.06 -10.10
CA ALA A 63 -13.56 -12.00 -10.92
C ALA A 63 -14.72 -11.29 -11.65
N GLN A 64 -15.46 -10.41 -10.96
CA GLN A 64 -16.54 -9.64 -11.57
C GLN A 64 -16.02 -8.71 -12.68
N GLN A 65 -14.93 -7.97 -12.43
CA GLN A 65 -14.29 -7.12 -13.44
C GLN A 65 -13.88 -7.91 -14.67
N THR A 66 -13.36 -9.13 -14.49
CA THR A 66 -12.98 -10.02 -15.60
C THR A 66 -14.19 -10.44 -16.44
N ILE A 67 -15.30 -10.80 -15.78
CA ILE A 67 -16.56 -11.15 -16.45
C ILE A 67 -17.12 -9.95 -17.24
N ASP A 68 -17.07 -8.75 -16.68
CA ASP A 68 -17.60 -7.55 -17.33
C ASP A 68 -16.81 -7.20 -18.60
N VAL A 69 -15.48 -7.39 -18.59
CA VAL A 69 -14.66 -7.28 -19.81
C VAL A 69 -15.12 -8.29 -20.86
N TYR A 70 -15.31 -9.56 -20.51
CA TYR A 70 -15.80 -10.57 -21.46
C TYR A 70 -17.17 -10.21 -22.04
N LYS A 71 -18.09 -9.69 -21.21
CA LYS A 71 -19.40 -9.22 -21.68
C LYS A 71 -19.32 -8.03 -22.62
N SER A 72 -18.35 -7.13 -22.44
CA SER A 72 -18.20 -5.94 -23.28
C SER A 72 -17.72 -6.23 -24.70
N LEU A 73 -17.17 -7.43 -24.93
CA LEU A 73 -16.62 -7.89 -26.21
C LEU A 73 -17.58 -8.81 -26.98
N MET A 74 -18.75 -9.12 -26.41
CA MET A 74 -19.84 -9.89 -27.01
C MET A 74 -20.97 -8.97 -27.47
#